data_AF-A0A081C8L8-F1
#
_entry.id   AF-A0A081C8L8-F1
#
_cell.length_a   1.000
_cell.length_b   1.000
_cell.length_c   1.000
_cell.angle_alpha   90.00
_cell.angle_beta   90.00
_cell.angle_gamma   90.00
#
_symmetry.space_group_name_H-M   'P 1'
#
loop_
_entity.id
_entity.type
_entity.pdbx_description
1 polymer ?
#
loop_
_entity_poly.entity_id
_entity_poly.type
_entity_poly.pdbx_seq_one_letter_code
_entity_poly.pdbx_strand_id
1 'polypeptide(L)'
;MEQRRKILPGERVCQICGKDEHTTEIVPAVLVRPAVAKIIKEKYPEWSSEWFICMDDLNHYRNEYVRTLLELERGELSSIEQEVVDSLRTHELLASHVTEEFESHLTFGQRLSDRIASFGGSWKFIMIFAGVLCVWMFINTVILIKKPFDPYPFILLNLVLSCLAAIQAPIIMMSQNRQEAKDRLRATHDYKINLKAELEIRQLHQKIDHVLSHQWERLVEIQEIQLDLIEEIRKYRSKELVPIKPESSAR
;
A
#
# COMPACT_ATOMS: atom_id res chain seq x y z
N MET A 1 -21.35 -1.96 -57.92
CA MET A 1 -21.17 -0.83 -58.86
C MET A 1 -21.70 0.41 -58.15
N GLU A 2 -20.88 1.05 -57.31
CA GLU A 2 -21.21 2.33 -56.69
C GLU A 2 -20.53 3.41 -57.54
N GLN A 3 -21.31 4.26 -58.19
CA GLN A 3 -20.80 5.34 -59.01
C GLN A 3 -20.04 6.35 -58.14
N ARG A 4 -18.70 6.35 -58.22
CA ARG A 4 -17.87 7.48 -57.77
C ARG A 4 -18.25 8.71 -58.59
N ARG A 5 -19.10 9.58 -58.02
CA ARG A 5 -19.35 10.93 -58.56
C ARG A 5 -18.01 11.68 -58.59
N LYS A 6 -17.73 12.34 -59.72
CA LYS A 6 -16.57 13.22 -59.88
C LYS A 6 -16.71 14.39 -58.90
N ILE A 7 -15.82 14.44 -57.92
CA ILE A 7 -15.68 15.53 -56.95
C ILE A 7 -15.34 16.80 -57.74
N LEU A 8 -16.16 17.85 -57.63
CA LEU A 8 -15.90 19.16 -58.24
C LEU A 8 -14.81 19.89 -57.44
N PRO A 9 -13.92 20.66 -58.10
CA PRO A 9 -12.86 21.39 -57.41
C PRO A 9 -13.48 22.50 -56.53
N GLY A 10 -13.50 22.27 -55.21
CA GLY A 10 -14.08 23.18 -54.20
C GLY A 10 -15.09 22.54 -53.25
N GLU A 11 -15.48 21.29 -53.48
CA GLU A 11 -16.49 20.60 -52.66
C GLU A 11 -15.83 19.97 -51.42
N ARG A 12 -16.16 20.49 -50.22
CA ARG A 12 -15.73 19.90 -48.95
C ARG A 12 -16.53 18.61 -48.73
N VAL A 13 -15.83 17.49 -48.67
CA VAL A 13 -16.41 16.16 -48.44
C VAL A 13 -15.70 15.50 -47.27
N CYS A 14 -16.43 14.74 -46.47
CA CYS A 14 -15.85 13.91 -45.43
C CYS A 14 -14.99 12.80 -46.06
N GLN A 15 -13.70 12.73 -45.72
CA GLN A 15 -12.81 11.70 -46.24
C GLN A 15 -13.03 10.31 -45.61
N ILE A 16 -13.91 10.20 -44.60
CA ILE A 16 -14.29 8.94 -43.95
C ILE A 16 -15.53 8.33 -44.60
N CYS A 17 -16.70 8.98 -44.50
CA CYS A 17 -17.95 8.48 -45.08
C CYS A 17 -18.28 8.98 -46.50
N GLY A 18 -17.57 9.99 -47.03
CA GLY A 18 -17.83 10.54 -48.36
C GLY A 18 -19.02 11.50 -48.46
N LYS A 19 -19.68 11.88 -47.35
CA LYS A 19 -20.76 12.88 -47.34
C LYS A 19 -20.23 14.29 -47.62
N ASP A 20 -21.02 15.10 -48.31
CA ASP A 20 -20.68 16.48 -48.68
C ASP A 20 -21.20 17.53 -47.68
N GLU A 21 -20.72 18.78 -47.80
CA GLU A 21 -21.12 19.91 -46.95
C GLU A 21 -22.62 20.23 -47.07
N HIS A 22 -23.30 19.78 -48.12
CA HIS A 22 -24.73 20.01 -48.33
C HIS A 22 -25.60 19.04 -47.51
N THR A 23 -25.06 17.89 -47.14
CA THR A 23 -25.77 16.84 -46.41
C THR A 23 -25.38 16.75 -44.94
N THR A 24 -24.20 17.23 -44.54
CA THR A 24 -23.76 17.19 -43.14
C THR A 24 -22.80 18.34 -42.84
N GLU A 25 -22.78 18.79 -41.58
CA GLU A 25 -21.80 19.78 -41.14
C GLU A 25 -20.39 19.18 -41.15
N ILE A 26 -19.45 19.88 -41.79
CA ILE A 26 -18.09 19.41 -42.02
C ILE A 26 -17.10 20.22 -41.19
N VAL A 27 -16.21 19.50 -40.51
CA VAL A 27 -15.15 20.04 -39.65
C VAL A 27 -13.79 19.79 -40.31
N PRO A 28 -12.93 20.82 -40.45
CA PRO A 28 -11.54 20.64 -40.85
C PRO A 28 -10.77 19.74 -39.87
N ALA A 29 -9.93 18.84 -40.37
CA ALA A 29 -9.11 17.92 -39.58
C ALA A 29 -8.19 18.65 -38.58
N VAL A 30 -7.75 19.88 -38.89
CA VAL A 30 -6.97 20.74 -37.96
C VAL A 30 -7.70 21.03 -36.66
N LEU A 31 -9.04 21.09 -36.68
CA LEU A 31 -9.86 21.37 -35.50
C LEU A 31 -10.21 20.11 -34.70
N VAL A 32 -9.84 18.92 -35.20
CA VAL A 32 -10.05 17.66 -34.48
C VAL A 32 -9.01 17.55 -33.37
N ARG A 33 -9.47 17.28 -32.14
CA ARG A 33 -8.59 17.10 -30.97
C ARG A 33 -7.53 16.02 -31.26
N PRO A 34 -6.25 16.24 -30.91
CA PRO A 34 -5.15 15.32 -31.22
C PRO A 34 -5.39 13.87 -30.76
N ALA A 35 -6.03 13.69 -29.61
CA ALA A 35 -6.32 12.37 -29.05
C ALA A 35 -7.29 11.55 -29.91
N VAL A 36 -8.35 12.20 -30.44
CA VAL A 36 -9.31 11.58 -31.36
C VAL A 36 -8.67 11.39 -32.74
N ALA A 37 -7.89 12.37 -33.20
CA ALA A 37 -7.16 12.27 -34.48
C ALA A 37 -6.19 11.09 -34.50
N LYS A 38 -5.60 10.71 -33.36
CA LYS A 38 -4.71 9.55 -33.25
C LYS A 38 -5.45 8.23 -33.54
N ILE A 39 -6.64 8.03 -32.98
CA ILE A 39 -7.49 6.84 -33.27
C ILE A 39 -7.92 6.84 -34.74
N ILE A 40 -8.30 8.00 -35.28
CA ILE A 40 -8.67 8.11 -36.69
C ILE A 40 -7.48 7.71 -37.58
N LYS A 41 -6.27 8.15 -37.24
CA LYS A 41 -5.04 7.85 -37.99
C LYS A 41 -4.65 6.36 -37.93
N GLU A 42 -4.94 5.67 -36.83
CA GLU A 42 -4.72 4.22 -36.74
C GLU A 42 -5.60 3.43 -37.73
N LYS A 43 -6.83 3.89 -37.99
CA LYS A 43 -7.74 3.27 -38.97
C LYS A 43 -7.58 3.82 -40.38
N TYR A 44 -7.19 5.08 -40.53
CA TYR A 44 -6.98 5.78 -41.80
C TYR A 44 -5.58 6.40 -41.85
N PRO A 45 -4.56 5.64 -42.32
CA PRO A 45 -3.16 6.08 -42.30
C PRO A 45 -2.87 7.37 -43.11
N GLU A 46 -3.71 7.62 -44.12
CA GLU A 46 -3.66 8.80 -45.01
C GLU A 46 -4.20 10.09 -44.35
N TRP A 47 -4.72 10.01 -43.11
CA TRP A 47 -5.28 11.15 -42.38
C TRP A 47 -4.26 12.29 -42.26
N SER A 48 -4.61 13.45 -42.82
CA SER A 48 -3.78 14.66 -42.83
C SER A 48 -4.55 15.89 -42.33
N SER A 49 -3.83 16.95 -41.97
CA SER A 49 -4.41 18.24 -41.54
C SER A 49 -5.26 18.92 -42.61
N GLU A 50 -5.13 18.51 -43.88
CA GLU A 50 -5.89 19.08 -45.00
C GLU A 50 -7.25 18.39 -45.20
N TRP A 51 -7.53 17.33 -44.44
CA TRP A 51 -8.76 16.56 -44.55
C TRP A 51 -9.93 17.24 -43.83
N PHE A 52 -11.12 16.73 -44.11
CA PHE A 52 -12.39 17.14 -43.56
C PHE A 52 -13.13 15.91 -43.02
N ILE A 53 -13.84 16.09 -41.91
CA ILE A 53 -14.63 15.03 -41.28
C ILE A 53 -16.04 15.56 -41.03
N CYS A 54 -17.06 14.75 -41.33
CA CYS A 54 -18.43 15.11 -40.97
C CYS A 54 -18.65 14.93 -39.47
N MET A 55 -19.64 15.64 -38.95
CA MET A 55 -19.94 15.63 -37.52
C MET A 55 -20.33 14.23 -36.99
N ASP A 56 -21.05 13.43 -37.78
CA ASP A 56 -21.45 12.07 -37.41
C ASP A 56 -20.24 11.16 -37.16
N ASP A 57 -19.28 11.15 -38.10
CA ASP A 57 -18.06 10.33 -38.00
C ASP A 57 -17.17 10.85 -36.87
N LEU A 58 -17.05 12.17 -36.71
CA LEU A 58 -16.29 12.78 -35.62
C LEU A 58 -16.84 12.33 -34.25
N ASN A 59 -18.16 12.33 -34.07
CA ASN A 59 -18.80 11.88 -32.83
C ASN A 59 -18.67 10.38 -32.59
N HIS A 60 -18.67 9.57 -33.66
CA HIS A 60 -18.37 8.15 -33.55
C HIS A 60 -16.98 7.91 -32.95
N TYR A 61 -15.94 8.55 -33.50
CA TYR A 61 -14.58 8.39 -33.00
C TYR A 61 -14.34 9.03 -31.63
N ARG A 62 -15.05 10.11 -31.27
CA ARG A 62 -15.02 10.67 -29.91
C ARG A 62 -15.56 9.67 -28.88
N ASN A 63 -16.69 9.03 -29.17
CA ASN A 63 -17.25 8.01 -28.29
C ASN A 63 -16.38 6.75 -28.21
N GLU A 64 -15.76 6.35 -29.33
CA GLU A 64 -14.80 5.24 -29.35
C GLU A 64 -13.55 5.56 -28.50
N TYR A 65 -13.03 6.79 -28.57
CA TYR A 65 -11.92 7.24 -27.72
C TYR A 65 -12.26 7.14 -26.23
N VAL A 66 -13.41 7.68 -25.81
CA VAL A 66 -13.85 7.65 -24.41
C VAL A 66 -14.01 6.21 -23.90
N ARG A 67 -14.58 5.30 -24.72
CA ARG A 67 -14.71 3.87 -24.34
C ARG A 67 -13.35 3.21 -24.13
N THR A 68 -12.42 3.40 -25.07
CA THR A 68 -11.07 2.84 -24.97
C THR A 68 -10.31 3.35 -23.74
N LEU A 69 -10.47 4.64 -23.42
CA LEU A 69 -9.83 5.24 -22.24
C LEU A 69 -10.33 4.62 -20.92
N LEU A 70 -11.65 4.38 -20.82
CA LEU A 70 -12.27 3.73 -19.65
C LEU A 70 -11.85 2.26 -19.47
N GLU A 71 -11.62 1.52 -20.55
CA GLU A 71 -11.18 0.12 -20.48
C GLU A 71 -9.73 -0.02 -19.98
N LEU A 72 -8.86 0.92 -20.35
CA LEU A 72 -7.46 0.93 -19.91
C LEU A 72 -7.31 1.15 -18.39
N GLU A 73 -8.19 1.96 -17.78
CA GLU A 73 -8.16 2.24 -16.33
C GLU A 73 -8.49 1.04 -15.45
N ARG A 74 -9.35 0.12 -15.92
CA ARG A 74 -9.75 -1.07 -15.17
C ARG A 74 -8.63 -2.11 -15.01
N GLY A 75 -7.69 -2.15 -15.96
CA GLY A 75 -6.58 -3.12 -15.94
C GLY A 75 -5.46 -2.74 -14.96
N GLU A 76 -5.18 -1.45 -14.79
CA GLU A 76 -4.10 -0.94 -13.93
C GLU A 76 -4.40 -1.10 -12.43
N LEU A 77 -5.67 -1.10 -12.02
CA LEU A 77 -6.06 -1.26 -10.62
C LEU A 77 -5.77 -2.67 -10.06
N SER A 78 -5.95 -3.71 -10.87
CA SER A 78 -5.80 -5.11 -10.43
C SER A 78 -4.35 -5.50 -10.14
N SER A 79 -3.36 -4.88 -10.78
CA SER A 79 -1.94 -5.21 -10.58
C SER A 79 -1.37 -4.59 -9.30
N ILE A 80 -1.82 -3.38 -8.96
CA ILE A 80 -1.39 -2.67 -7.74
C ILE A 80 -1.92 -3.38 -6.49
N GLU A 81 -3.17 -3.81 -6.48
CA GLU A 81 -3.75 -4.57 -5.36
C GLU A 81 -2.96 -5.85 -5.07
N GLN A 82 -2.49 -6.53 -6.12
CA GLN A 82 -1.72 -7.77 -6.00
C GLN A 82 -0.30 -7.52 -5.48
N GLU A 83 0.35 -6.43 -5.88
CA GLU A 83 1.67 -6.01 -5.35
C GLU A 83 1.61 -5.70 -3.84
N VAL A 84 0.52 -5.08 -3.37
CA VAL A 84 0.30 -4.80 -1.94
C VAL A 84 0.16 -6.08 -1.13
N VAL A 85 -0.59 -7.07 -1.62
CA VAL A 85 -0.78 -8.36 -0.93
C VAL A 85 0.54 -9.13 -0.78
N ASP A 86 1.38 -9.12 -1.81
CA ASP A 86 2.68 -9.80 -1.77
C ASP A 86 3.68 -9.10 -0.82
N SER A 87 3.65 -7.76 -0.75
CA SER A 87 4.45 -7.00 0.23
C SER A 87 4.03 -7.31 1.68
N LEU A 88 2.73 -7.43 1.95
CA LEU A 88 2.22 -7.75 3.29
C LEU A 88 2.63 -9.16 3.77
N ARG A 89 2.56 -10.18 2.91
CA ARG A 89 3.03 -11.54 3.26
C ARG A 89 4.52 -11.57 3.61
N THR A 90 5.33 -10.79 2.88
CA THR A 90 6.77 -10.74 3.10
C THR A 90 7.12 -10.15 4.49
N HIS A 91 6.30 -9.23 5.00
CA HIS A 91 6.48 -8.65 6.33
C HIS A 91 6.24 -9.66 7.47
N GLU A 92 5.23 -10.52 7.34
CA GLU A 92 4.90 -11.52 8.36
C GLU A 92 6.02 -12.55 8.55
N LEU A 93 6.69 -12.95 7.47
CA LEU A 93 7.80 -13.91 7.50
C LEU A 93 9.09 -13.35 8.14
N LEU A 94 9.31 -12.03 8.08
CA LEU A 94 10.50 -11.40 8.66
C LEU A 94 10.43 -11.28 10.19
N ALA A 95 9.23 -11.11 10.75
CA ALA A 95 9.04 -10.95 12.19
C ALA A 95 9.30 -12.25 12.98
N SER A 96 9.00 -13.42 12.40
CA SER A 96 9.17 -14.72 13.07
C SER A 96 10.64 -15.13 13.22
N HIS A 97 11.49 -14.82 12.23
CA HIS A 97 12.87 -15.31 12.18
C HIS A 97 13.78 -14.78 13.30
N VAL A 98 13.51 -13.58 13.81
CA VAL A 98 14.39 -12.90 14.78
C VAL A 98 14.38 -13.54 16.16
N THR A 99 13.27 -14.17 16.53
CA THR A 99 13.15 -14.81 17.86
C THR A 99 13.90 -16.15 17.88
N GLU A 100 13.92 -16.89 16.78
CA GLU A 100 14.56 -18.22 16.69
C GLU A 100 16.08 -18.14 16.64
N GLU A 101 16.64 -17.15 15.95
CA GLU A 101 18.09 -17.02 15.79
C GLU A 101 18.80 -16.79 17.14
N PHE A 102 18.19 -16.02 18.05
CA PHE A 102 18.78 -15.70 19.36
C PHE A 102 18.82 -16.89 20.35
N GLU A 103 17.80 -17.75 20.33
CA GLU A 103 17.72 -18.91 21.24
C GLU A 103 18.77 -19.99 20.89
N SER A 104 19.20 -20.04 19.63
CA SER A 104 20.09 -21.09 19.11
C SER A 104 21.53 -21.03 19.64
N HIS A 105 21.98 -19.86 20.14
CA HIS A 105 23.38 -19.62 20.53
C HIS A 105 23.67 -19.74 22.03
N LEU A 106 22.72 -20.18 22.87
CA LEU A 106 22.92 -20.26 24.32
C LEU A 106 23.79 -21.43 24.75
N THR A 107 24.89 -21.14 25.45
CA THR A 107 25.75 -22.17 26.09
C THR A 107 25.06 -22.84 27.27
N PHE A 108 25.53 -24.03 27.66
CA PHE A 108 24.97 -24.80 28.79
C PHE A 108 24.97 -24.00 30.11
N GLY A 109 26.05 -23.28 30.41
CA GLY A 109 26.17 -22.45 31.61
C GLY A 109 25.15 -21.30 31.63
N GLN A 110 24.91 -20.66 30.48
CA GLN A 110 23.91 -19.58 30.37
C GLN A 110 22.49 -20.11 30.58
N ARG A 111 22.16 -21.28 30.00
CA ARG A 111 20.86 -21.94 30.20
C ARG A 111 20.61 -22.30 31.66
N LEU A 112 21.64 -22.76 32.36
CA LEU A 112 21.56 -23.07 33.79
C LEU A 112 21.36 -21.80 34.62
N SER A 113 22.13 -20.73 34.34
CA SER A 113 21.98 -19.44 35.03
C SER A 113 20.59 -18.83 34.85
N ASP A 114 19.98 -18.92 33.66
CA ASP A 114 18.60 -18.44 33.44
C ASP A 114 17.57 -19.23 34.23
N ARG A 115 17.75 -20.56 34.32
CA ARG A 115 16.85 -21.40 35.11
C ARG A 115 17.00 -21.11 36.61
N ILE A 116 18.22 -20.88 37.09
CA ILE A 116 18.48 -20.54 38.50
C ILE A 116 17.92 -19.14 38.83
N ALA A 117 18.13 -18.15 37.97
CA ALA A 117 17.62 -16.79 38.17
C ALA A 117 16.08 -16.74 38.15
N SER A 118 15.44 -17.42 37.19
CA SER A 118 13.97 -17.49 37.12
C SER A 118 13.34 -18.25 38.29
N PHE A 119 14.00 -19.29 38.79
CA PHE A 119 13.56 -20.01 39.99
C PHE A 119 13.75 -19.18 41.27
N GLY A 120 14.91 -18.54 41.41
CA GLY A 120 15.24 -17.68 42.57
C GLY A 120 14.35 -16.44 42.68
N GLY A 121 13.82 -15.93 41.55
CA GLY A 121 12.88 -14.80 41.52
C GLY A 121 11.42 -15.16 41.83
N SER A 122 11.10 -16.43 42.10
CA SER A 122 9.71 -16.85 42.34
C SER A 122 9.26 -16.60 43.79
N TRP A 123 8.06 -16.07 43.97
CA TRP A 123 7.40 -15.94 45.28
C TRP A 123 7.30 -17.27 46.04
N LYS A 124 7.13 -18.40 45.34
CA LYS A 124 7.08 -19.73 45.95
C LYS A 124 8.43 -20.13 46.57
N PHE A 125 9.53 -19.80 45.90
CA PHE A 125 10.88 -20.05 46.40
C PHE A 125 11.16 -19.27 47.68
N ILE A 126 10.81 -17.97 47.69
CA ILE A 126 10.98 -17.10 48.87
C ILE A 126 10.25 -17.66 50.10
N MET A 127 8.99 -18.10 49.94
CA MET A 127 8.21 -18.65 51.05
C MET A 127 8.77 -19.99 51.57
N ILE A 128 9.18 -20.89 50.68
CA ILE A 128 9.80 -22.17 51.08
C ILE A 128 11.13 -21.92 51.78
N PHE A 129 11.97 -21.04 51.24
CA PHE A 129 13.27 -20.69 51.79
C PHE A 129 13.13 -20.09 53.20
N ALA A 130 12.21 -19.13 53.38
CA ALA A 130 11.89 -18.57 54.70
C ALA A 130 11.40 -19.65 55.68
N GLY A 131 10.55 -20.57 55.22
CA GLY A 131 10.08 -21.71 56.03
C GLY A 131 11.22 -22.61 56.50
N VAL A 132 12.16 -22.95 55.61
CA VAL A 132 13.34 -23.76 55.95
C VAL A 132 14.21 -23.06 56.99
N LEU A 133 14.42 -21.74 56.87
CA LEU A 133 15.16 -20.96 57.88
C LEU A 133 14.46 -20.99 59.24
N CYS A 134 13.14 -20.77 59.28
CA CYS A 134 12.35 -20.83 60.51
C CYS A 134 12.43 -22.22 61.16
N VAL A 135 12.33 -23.29 60.37
CA VAL A 135 12.45 -24.67 60.85
C VAL A 135 13.85 -24.95 61.40
N TRP A 136 14.90 -24.49 60.72
CA TRP A 136 16.29 -24.64 61.17
C TRP A 136 16.53 -23.94 62.51
N MET A 137 16.07 -22.70 62.65
CA MET A 137 16.14 -21.95 63.90
C MET A 137 15.36 -22.66 65.01
N PHE A 138 14.12 -23.09 64.73
CA PHE A 138 13.27 -23.78 65.70
C PHE A 138 13.91 -25.06 66.23
N ILE A 139 14.47 -25.90 65.35
CA ILE A 139 15.14 -27.15 65.74
C ILE A 139 16.36 -26.87 66.63
N ASN A 140 17.21 -25.91 66.25
CA ASN A 140 18.42 -25.59 67.01
C ASN A 140 18.14 -24.88 68.35
N THR A 141 17.05 -24.12 68.46
CA THR A 141 16.68 -23.41 69.69
C THR A 141 15.84 -24.26 70.65
N VAL A 142 14.86 -25.03 70.16
CA VAL A 142 13.86 -25.71 71.01
C VAL A 142 14.15 -27.19 71.20
N ILE A 143 14.66 -27.89 70.19
CA ILE A 143 14.80 -29.34 70.21
C ILE A 143 16.20 -29.77 70.70
N LEU A 144 17.25 -29.03 70.32
CA LEU A 144 18.64 -29.33 70.69
C LEU A 144 19.15 -28.52 71.90
N ILE A 145 18.30 -28.18 72.86
CA ILE A 145 18.66 -27.33 74.03
C ILE A 145 19.92 -27.83 74.77
N LYS A 146 20.13 -29.15 74.88
CA LYS A 146 21.28 -29.73 75.60
C LYS A 146 22.58 -29.79 74.79
N LYS A 147 22.51 -29.77 73.45
CA LYS A 147 23.68 -29.82 72.56
C LYS A 147 23.33 -29.23 71.19
N PRO A 148 23.16 -27.89 71.09
CA PRO A 148 22.79 -27.24 69.84
C PRO A 148 23.89 -27.44 68.79
N PHE A 149 23.48 -27.79 67.58
CA PHE A 149 24.40 -27.93 66.44
C PHE A 149 24.84 -26.55 65.94
N ASP A 150 23.94 -25.57 65.93
CA ASP A 150 24.19 -24.17 65.60
C ASP A 150 23.56 -23.26 66.68
N PRO A 151 24.25 -23.03 67.83
CA PRO A 151 23.72 -22.18 68.90
C PRO A 151 23.57 -20.73 68.45
N TYR A 152 22.60 -20.02 69.06
CA TYR A 152 22.45 -18.57 68.88
C TYR A 152 23.81 -17.89 69.14
N PRO A 153 24.38 -17.12 68.19
CA PRO A 153 23.75 -16.37 67.09
C PRO A 153 23.74 -17.01 65.67
N PHE A 154 23.76 -18.35 65.56
CA PHE A 154 23.67 -19.12 64.29
C PHE A 154 24.80 -18.86 63.27
N ILE A 155 26.05 -19.15 63.66
CA ILE A 155 27.23 -18.86 62.83
C ILE A 155 27.27 -19.70 61.54
N LEU A 156 26.85 -20.97 61.61
CA LEU A 156 26.87 -21.86 60.44
C LEU A 156 25.81 -21.44 59.43
N LEU A 157 24.61 -21.11 59.89
CA LEU A 157 23.55 -20.57 59.04
C LEU A 157 24.00 -19.29 58.32
N ASN A 158 24.60 -18.36 59.07
CA ASN A 158 25.10 -17.11 58.51
C ASN A 158 26.21 -17.32 57.46
N LEU A 159 27.12 -18.28 57.70
CA LEU A 159 28.17 -18.62 56.74
C LEU A 159 27.58 -19.18 55.43
N VAL A 160 26.62 -20.10 55.54
CA VAL A 160 25.95 -20.70 54.38
C VAL A 160 25.17 -19.64 53.59
N LEU A 161 24.40 -18.79 54.27
CA LEU A 161 23.65 -17.70 53.64
C LEU A 161 24.56 -16.72 52.91
N SER A 162 25.70 -16.37 53.51
CA SER A 162 26.67 -15.46 52.90
C SER A 162 27.30 -16.07 51.64
N CYS A 163 27.64 -17.37 51.67
CA CYS A 163 28.16 -18.09 50.51
C CYS A 163 27.12 -18.18 49.39
N LEU A 164 25.87 -18.49 49.73
CA LEU A 164 24.76 -18.53 48.78
C LEU A 164 24.54 -17.17 48.10
N ALA A 165 24.51 -16.08 48.89
CA ALA A 165 24.34 -14.73 48.37
C ALA A 165 25.49 -14.32 47.45
N ALA A 166 26.74 -14.64 47.83
CA ALA A 166 27.94 -14.32 47.04
C ALA A 166 27.93 -14.99 45.65
N ILE A 167 27.43 -16.23 45.55
CA ILE A 167 27.29 -16.94 44.27
C ILE A 167 26.06 -16.46 43.49
N GLN A 168 24.98 -16.10 44.19
CA GLN A 168 23.74 -15.64 43.55
C GLN A 168 23.90 -14.30 42.82
N ALA A 169 24.59 -13.32 43.40
CA ALA A 169 24.66 -11.98 42.82
C ALA A 169 25.24 -11.97 41.38
N PRO A 170 26.37 -12.65 41.09
CA PRO A 170 26.89 -12.77 39.73
C PRO A 170 25.99 -13.54 38.78
N ILE A 171 25.31 -14.60 39.25
CA ILE A 171 24.37 -15.38 38.41
C ILE A 171 23.18 -14.52 37.99
N ILE A 172 22.62 -13.75 38.94
CA ILE A 172 21.54 -12.82 38.67
C ILE A 172 22.01 -11.75 37.68
N MET A 173 23.18 -11.15 37.91
CA MET A 173 23.75 -10.12 37.02
C MET A 173 24.03 -10.68 35.61
N MET A 174 24.52 -11.93 35.49
CA MET A 174 24.71 -12.59 34.20
C MET A 174 23.40 -12.90 33.47
N SER A 175 22.31 -13.15 34.18
CA SER A 175 20.97 -13.33 33.59
C SER A 175 20.39 -11.97 33.17
N GLN A 176 20.52 -10.94 34.01
CA GLN A 176 20.09 -9.57 33.70
C GLN A 176 20.81 -8.99 32.47
N ASN A 177 22.14 -9.02 32.43
CA ASN A 177 22.92 -8.54 31.28
C ASN A 177 22.50 -9.23 29.96
N ARG A 178 22.12 -10.52 30.03
CA ARG A 178 21.64 -11.27 28.87
C ARG A 178 20.23 -10.87 28.47
N GLN A 179 19.34 -10.68 29.43
CA GLN A 179 17.99 -10.21 29.17
C GLN A 179 18.01 -8.81 28.54
N GLU A 180 18.84 -7.90 29.07
CA GLU A 180 19.06 -6.56 28.50
C GLU A 180 19.62 -6.62 27.08
N ALA A 181 20.57 -7.52 26.80
CA ALA A 181 21.09 -7.72 25.45
C ALA A 181 19.99 -8.22 24.48
N LYS A 182 19.13 -9.15 24.92
CA LYS A 182 17.97 -9.63 24.15
C LYS A 182 16.99 -8.49 23.87
N ASP A 183 16.68 -7.69 24.88
CA ASP A 183 15.73 -6.58 24.77
C ASP A 183 16.28 -5.45 23.90
N ARG A 184 17.59 -5.16 23.97
CA ARG A 184 18.26 -4.20 23.08
C ARG A 184 18.24 -4.64 21.61
N LEU A 185 18.47 -5.93 21.35
CA LEU A 185 18.42 -6.49 20.00
C LEU A 185 17.00 -6.42 19.43
N ARG A 186 15.99 -6.81 20.22
CA ARG A 186 14.57 -6.66 19.86
C ARG A 186 14.22 -5.22 19.53
N ALA A 187 14.56 -4.28 20.42
CA ALA A 187 14.30 -2.86 20.19
C ALA A 187 14.98 -2.31 18.93
N THR A 188 16.21 -2.75 18.64
CA THR A 188 16.93 -2.37 17.42
C THR A 188 16.25 -2.94 16.17
N HIS A 189 15.76 -4.18 16.24
CA HIS A 189 15.06 -4.82 15.15
C HIS A 189 13.70 -4.16 14.88
N ASP A 190 12.92 -3.92 15.93
CA ASP A 190 11.63 -3.22 15.86
C ASP A 190 11.79 -1.82 15.27
N TYR A 191 12.85 -1.10 15.68
CA TYR A 191 13.21 0.20 15.10
C TYR A 191 13.48 0.10 13.59
N LYS A 192 14.24 -0.91 13.15
CA LYS A 192 14.53 -1.12 11.72
C LYS A 192 13.27 -1.47 10.92
N ILE A 193 12.39 -2.32 11.46
CA ILE A 193 11.09 -2.63 10.83
C ILE A 193 10.27 -1.35 10.68
N ASN A 194 10.17 -0.55 11.74
CA ASN A 194 9.38 0.67 11.73
C ASN A 194 9.92 1.66 10.67
N LEU A 195 11.24 1.89 10.64
CA LEU A 195 11.86 2.74 9.63
C LEU A 195 11.61 2.23 8.21
N LYS A 196 11.68 0.91 7.99
CA LYS A 196 11.37 0.30 6.70
C LYS A 196 9.91 0.52 6.31
N ALA A 197 8.97 0.30 7.24
CA ALA A 197 7.55 0.54 7.03
C ALA A 197 7.27 2.02 6.70
N GLU A 198 7.93 2.97 7.38
CA GLU A 198 7.81 4.40 7.07
C GLU A 198 8.26 4.71 5.62
N LEU A 199 9.38 4.14 5.19
CA LEU A 199 9.89 4.30 3.82
C LEU A 199 8.95 3.70 2.78
N GLU A 200 8.41 2.51 3.03
CA GLU A 200 7.44 1.87 2.13
C GLU A 200 6.14 2.66 2.04
N ILE A 201 5.61 3.17 3.16
CA ILE A 201 4.43 4.06 3.15
C ILE A 201 4.71 5.31 2.33
N ARG A 202 5.89 5.94 2.50
CA ARG A 202 6.27 7.11 1.71
C ARG A 202 6.34 6.79 0.21
N GLN A 203 6.89 5.64 -0.17
CA GLN A 203 6.93 5.19 -1.57
C GLN A 203 5.54 4.90 -2.12
N LEU A 204 4.66 4.24 -1.36
CA LEU A 204 3.28 4.02 -1.74
C LEU A 204 2.54 5.35 -1.94
N HIS A 205 2.74 6.33 -1.06
CA HIS A 205 2.15 7.66 -1.20
C HIS A 205 2.59 8.33 -2.51
N GLN A 206 3.89 8.30 -2.83
CA GLN A 206 4.39 8.83 -4.11
C GLN A 206 3.80 8.12 -5.33
N LYS A 207 3.66 6.78 -5.28
CA LYS A 207 3.00 6.02 -6.36
C LYS A 207 1.53 6.41 -6.50
N ILE A 208 0.81 6.54 -5.40
CA ILE A 208 -0.61 6.96 -5.38
C ILE A 208 -0.75 8.35 -5.97
N ASP A 209 0.06 9.32 -5.54
CA ASP A 209 0.03 10.69 -6.07
C ASP A 209 0.29 10.71 -7.59
N HIS A 210 1.24 9.90 -8.05
CA HIS A 210 1.54 9.78 -9.48
C HIS A 210 0.34 9.23 -10.28
N VAL A 211 -0.30 8.17 -9.78
CA VAL A 211 -1.50 7.59 -10.41
C VAL A 211 -2.65 8.61 -10.38
N LEU A 212 -2.91 9.25 -9.24
CA LEU A 212 -3.98 10.25 -9.11
C LEU A 212 -3.80 11.43 -10.06
N SER A 213 -2.56 11.91 -10.26
CA SER A 213 -2.26 12.95 -11.25
C SER A 213 -2.64 12.52 -12.66
N HIS A 214 -2.29 11.29 -13.05
CA HIS A 214 -2.61 10.74 -14.37
C HIS A 214 -4.12 10.56 -14.57
N GLN A 215 -4.82 10.09 -13.52
CA GLN A 215 -6.28 9.98 -13.53
C GLN A 215 -6.96 11.35 -13.66
N TRP A 216 -6.42 12.38 -13.01
CA TRP A 216 -6.95 13.74 -13.12
C TRP A 216 -6.84 14.28 -14.54
N GLU A 217 -5.69 14.12 -15.21
CA GLU A 217 -5.50 14.53 -16.60
C GLU A 217 -6.52 13.87 -17.54
N ARG A 218 -6.74 12.56 -17.40
CA ARG A 218 -7.74 11.82 -18.18
C ARG A 218 -9.16 12.27 -17.92
N LEU A 219 -9.52 12.52 -16.66
CA LEU A 219 -10.86 12.95 -16.28
C LEU A 219 -11.17 14.35 -16.84
N VAL A 220 -10.17 15.24 -16.85
CA VAL A 220 -10.27 16.54 -17.52
C VAL A 220 -10.46 16.37 -19.03
N GLU A 221 -9.71 15.46 -19.67
CA GLU A 221 -9.86 15.19 -21.11
C GLU A 221 -11.26 14.66 -21.47
N ILE A 222 -11.80 13.71 -20.67
CA ILE A 222 -13.17 13.22 -20.84
C ILE A 222 -14.17 14.35 -20.67
N GLN A 223 -14.00 15.21 -19.65
CA GLN A 223 -14.90 16.35 -19.42
C GLN A 223 -14.89 17.34 -20.59
N GLU A 224 -13.72 17.66 -21.16
CA GLU A 224 -13.63 18.52 -22.34
C GLU A 224 -14.35 17.92 -23.55
N ILE A 225 -14.17 16.61 -23.80
CA ILE A 225 -14.89 15.92 -24.87
C ILE A 225 -16.40 15.95 -24.60
N GLN A 226 -16.86 15.78 -23.36
CA GLN A 226 -18.28 15.89 -23.03
C GLN A 226 -18.83 17.31 -23.26
N LEU A 227 -18.05 18.35 -22.94
CA LEU A 227 -18.44 19.74 -23.18
C LEU A 227 -18.62 20.03 -24.66
N ASP A 228 -17.68 19.65 -25.54
CA ASP A 228 -17.91 19.93 -26.98
C ASP A 228 -19.09 19.10 -27.54
N LEU A 229 -19.41 17.92 -26.95
CA LEU A 229 -20.61 17.15 -27.32
C LEU A 229 -21.90 17.89 -26.93
N ILE A 230 -21.93 18.51 -25.75
CA ILE A 230 -23.09 19.27 -25.25
C ILE A 230 -23.29 20.55 -26.08
N GLU A 231 -22.22 21.29 -26.38
CA GLU A 231 -22.28 22.47 -27.25
C GLU A 231 -22.86 22.14 -28.62
N GLU A 232 -22.48 20.98 -29.14
CA GLU A 232 -22.96 20.49 -30.41
C GLU A 232 -24.46 20.13 -30.35
N ILE A 233 -24.90 19.36 -29.33
CA ILE A 233 -26.34 19.09 -29.12
C ILE A 233 -27.13 20.40 -29.03
N ARG A 234 -26.57 21.42 -28.34
CA ARG A 234 -27.19 22.75 -28.25
C ARG A 234 -27.29 23.43 -29.61
N LYS A 235 -26.29 23.30 -30.47
CA LYS A 235 -26.26 23.85 -31.84
C LYS A 235 -27.28 23.17 -32.76
N TYR A 236 -27.45 21.86 -32.66
CA TYR A 236 -28.49 21.15 -33.42
C TYR A 236 -29.90 21.54 -32.95
N ARG A 237 -30.12 21.59 -31.63
CA ARG A 237 -31.40 22.03 -31.07
C ARG A 237 -31.75 23.48 -31.45
N SER A 238 -30.78 24.37 -31.56
CA SER A 238 -31.04 25.75 -31.99
C SER A 238 -31.35 25.87 -33.48
N LYS A 239 -30.76 25.03 -34.34
CA LYS A 239 -31.11 24.93 -35.77
C LYS A 239 -32.53 24.41 -35.98
N GLU A 240 -32.98 23.42 -35.21
CA GLU A 240 -34.37 22.91 -35.26
C GLU A 240 -35.42 23.93 -34.81
N LEU A 241 -35.05 24.89 -33.95
CA LEU A 241 -35.95 25.91 -33.43
C LEU A 241 -36.06 27.18 -34.29
N VAL A 242 -35.38 27.26 -35.45
CA VAL A 242 -35.54 28.40 -36.37
C VAL A 242 -36.92 28.30 -37.05
N PRO A 243 -37.86 29.22 -36.78
CA PRO A 243 -39.19 29.14 -37.36
C PRO A 243 -39.11 29.30 -38.88
N ILE A 244 -39.77 28.39 -39.60
CA ILE A 244 -40.00 28.49 -41.04
C ILE A 244 -40.73 29.82 -41.27
N LYS A 245 -40.02 30.81 -41.81
CA LYS A 245 -40.60 32.11 -42.17
C LYS A 245 -41.69 31.82 -43.22
N PRO A 246 -42.95 32.26 -43.02
CA PRO A 246 -43.96 32.06 -44.06
C PRO A 246 -43.48 32.81 -45.31
N GLU A 247 -43.27 32.07 -46.40
CA GLU A 247 -43.02 32.66 -47.71
C GLU A 247 -44.12 33.68 -47.99
N SER A 248 -43.70 34.92 -48.29
CA SER A 248 -44.61 35.97 -48.70
C SER A 248 -45.37 35.49 -49.94
N SER A 249 -46.65 35.17 -49.76
CA SER A 249 -47.58 35.00 -50.87
C SER A 249 -47.61 36.30 -51.65
N ALA A 250 -46.89 36.31 -52.78
CA ALA A 250 -47.06 37.28 -53.83
C ALA A 250 -48.53 37.28 -54.27
N ARG A 251 -49.21 38.41 -54.08
CA ARG A 251 -50.29 38.93 -54.92
C ARG A 251 -50.51 40.40 -54.61
#